data_AF-A0A127SFM8-F1
#
_entry.id   AF-A0A127SFM8-F1
#
_cell.length_a   1.000
_cell.length_b   1.000
_cell.length_c   1.000
_cell.angle_alpha   90.00
_cell.angle_beta   90.00
_cell.angle_gamma   90.00
#
_symmetry.space_group_name_H-M   'P 1'
#
loop_
_entity.id
_entity.type
_entity.pdbx_description
1 polymer ?
#
loop_
_entity_poly.entity_id
_entity_poly.type
_entity_poly.pdbx_seq_one_letter_code
_entity_poly.pdbx_strand_id
1 'polypeptide(L)' 'AVRDFLRTHPDIALEYGELKMELANRFPEDIEGYCAGKDAFVKQLEKDALRWWQTVC' A
#
# COMPACT_ATOMS: atom_id res chain seq x y z
N ALA A 1 7.23 -6.89 -8.33
CA ALA A 1 7.62 -6.03 -7.19
C ALA A 1 6.52 -5.99 -6.11
N VAL A 2 5.59 -5.02 -6.09
CA VAL A 2 4.67 -4.78 -4.93
C VAL A 2 3.91 -6.01 -4.45
N ARG A 3 3.27 -6.76 -5.35
CA ARG A 3 2.52 -7.98 -5.01
C ARG A 3 3.37 -8.97 -4.22
N ASP A 4 4.59 -9.21 -4.68
CA ASP A 4 5.46 -10.24 -4.09
C ASP A 4 6.15 -9.70 -2.84
N PHE A 5 6.43 -8.39 -2.79
CA PHE A 5 6.89 -7.68 -1.60
C PHE A 5 5.88 -7.79 -0.45
N LEU A 6 4.60 -7.51 -0.70
CA LEU A 6 3.56 -7.62 0.32
C LEU A 6 3.33 -9.06 0.82
N ARG A 7 3.67 -10.08 0.02
CA ARG A 7 3.59 -11.48 0.46
C ARG A 7 4.73 -11.87 1.40
N THR A 8 5.86 -11.19 1.32
CA THR A 8 7.04 -11.43 2.15
C THR A 8 7.14 -10.49 3.34
N HIS A 9 6.34 -9.41 3.38
CA HIS A 9 6.27 -8.41 4.45
C HIS A 9 4.84 -8.30 5.00
N PRO A 10 4.39 -9.27 5.82
CA PRO A 10 3.01 -9.34 6.29
C PRO A 10 2.60 -8.16 7.19
N ASP A 11 3.55 -7.56 7.89
CA ASP A 11 3.40 -6.34 8.67
C ASP A 11 3.00 -5.14 7.81
N ILE A 12 3.72 -4.92 6.70
CA ILE A 12 3.42 -3.84 5.74
C ILE A 12 2.08 -4.11 5.03
N ALA A 13 1.76 -5.38 4.75
CA ALA A 13 0.48 -5.76 4.17
C ALA A 13 -0.70 -5.49 5.12
N LEU A 14 -0.51 -5.72 6.42
CA LEU A 14 -1.48 -5.41 7.46
C LEU A 14 -1.71 -3.89 7.53
N GLU A 15 -0.64 -3.10 7.64
CA GLU A 15 -0.71 -1.63 7.68
C GLU A 15 -1.45 -1.07 6.46
N TYR A 16 -1.12 -1.58 5.26
CA TYR A 16 -1.82 -1.16 4.04
C TYR A 16 -3.30 -1.57 4.04
N GLY A 17 -3.62 -2.73 4.62
CA GLY A 17 -4.98 -3.20 4.82
C GLY A 17 -5.78 -2.27 5.73
N GLU A 18 -5.24 -1.95 6.90
CA GLU A 18 -5.84 -1.04 7.89
C GLU A 18 -6.07 0.35 7.31
N LEU A 19 -5.08 0.91 6.62
CA LEU A 19 -5.21 2.20 5.93
C LEU A 19 -6.37 2.18 4.92
N LYS A 20 -6.50 1.12 4.12
CA LYS A 20 -7.62 1.01 3.17
C LYS A 20 -8.97 0.92 3.87
N MET A 21 -9.06 0.22 5.01
CA MET A 21 -10.31 0.13 5.77
C MET A 21 -10.68 1.48 6.38
N GLU A 22 -9.72 2.21 6.95
CA GLU A 22 -9.94 3.56 7.48
C GLU A 22 -10.41 4.52 6.38
N LEU A 23 -9.74 4.52 5.23
CA LEU A 23 -10.10 5.39 4.12
C LEU A 23 -11.47 5.04 3.52
N ALA A 24 -11.82 3.75 3.43
CA ALA A 24 -13.14 3.33 2.98
C ALA A 24 -14.25 3.81 3.92
N ASN A 25 -14.01 3.79 5.23
CA ASN A 25 -14.94 4.32 6.23
C ASN A 25 -15.04 5.86 6.17
N ARG A 26 -13.91 6.54 5.90
CA ARG A 26 -13.85 8.00 5.83
C ARG A 26 -14.42 8.57 4.53
N PHE A 27 -14.27 7.85 3.42
CA PHE A 27 -14.66 8.28 2.08
C PHE A 27 -15.56 7.23 1.38
N PRO A 28 -16.76 6.93 1.92
CA PRO A 28 -17.60 5.84 1.41
C PRO A 28 -18.15 6.09 0.00
N GLU A 29 -18.36 7.35 -0.38
CA GLU A 29 -18.86 7.77 -1.71
C GLU A 29 -17.85 8.61 -2.50
N ASP A 30 -16.67 8.87 -1.91
CA ASP A 30 -15.62 9.70 -2.49
C ASP A 30 -14.40 8.86 -2.87
N ILE A 31 -14.44 8.35 -4.11
CA ILE A 31 -13.34 7.54 -4.66
C ILE A 31 -12.05 8.36 -4.82
N GLU A 32 -12.14 9.67 -5.06
CA GLU A 32 -10.96 10.53 -5.21
C GLU A 32 -10.28 10.73 -3.85
N GLY A 33 -11.05 11.02 -2.80
CA GLY A 33 -10.57 11.11 -1.43
C GLY A 33 -9.95 9.81 -0.93
N TYR A 34 -10.59 8.67 -1.22
CA TYR A 34 -10.03 7.34 -0.93
C TYR A 34 -8.68 7.10 -1.63
N CYS A 35 -8.57 7.45 -2.91
CA CYS A 35 -7.32 7.29 -3.67
C CYS A 35 -6.23 8.24 -3.18
N ALA A 36 -6.57 9.52 -2.99
CA ALA A 36 -5.66 10.54 -2.50
C ALA A 36 -5.13 10.20 -1.10
N GLY A 37 -5.97 9.65 -0.22
CA GLY A 37 -5.62 9.28 1.14
C GLY A 37 -4.53 8.20 1.25
N LYS A 38 -4.36 7.35 0.23
CA LYS A 38 -3.32 6.30 0.19
C LYS A 38 -2.19 6.57 -0.79
N ASP A 39 -2.23 7.66 -1.56
CA ASP A 39 -1.28 7.92 -2.65
C ASP A 39 0.18 7.95 -2.18
N ALA A 40 0.46 8.68 -1.09
CA ALA A 40 1.80 8.77 -0.52
C ALA A 40 2.32 7.41 -0.05
N PHE A 41 1.46 6.63 0.62
CA PHE A 41 1.77 5.28 1.08
C PHE A 41 2.10 4.36 -0.10
N VAL A 42 1.26 4.34 -1.14
CA VAL A 42 1.46 3.49 -2.33
C VAL A 42 2.76 3.84 -3.05
N LYS A 43 3.08 5.13 -3.22
CA LYS A 43 4.33 5.57 -3.84
C LYS A 43 5.57 5.13 -3.06
N GLN A 44 5.49 5.12 -1.72
CA GLN A 44 6.59 4.64 -0.90
C GLN A 44 6.71 3.11 -1.00
N LEU A 45 5.59 2.40 -0.89
CA LEU A 45 5.50 0.96 -1.04
C LEU A 45 6.07 0.47 -2.39
N GLU A 46 5.79 1.18 -3.48
CA GLU A 46 6.34 0.87 -4.81
C GLU A 46 7.87 0.97 -4.84
N LYS A 47 8.44 2.03 -4.24
CA LYS A 47 9.90 2.21 -4.17
C LYS A 47 10.56 1.10 -3.35
N ASP A 48 9.97 0.77 -2.21
CA ASP A 48 10.53 -0.26 -1.32
C ASP A 48 10.41 -1.64 -1.95
N ALA A 49 9.29 -1.93 -2.63
CA ALA A 49 9.12 -3.16 -3.38
C ALA A 49 10.09 -3.29 -4.55
N LEU A 50 10.44 -2.19 -5.24
CA LEU A 50 11.44 -2.19 -6.30
C LEU A 50 12.85 -2.44 -5.76
N ARG A 51 13.21 -1.77 -4.65
CA ARG A 51 14.51 -1.99 -3.97
C ARG A 51 14.64 -3.43 -3.49
N TRP A 52 13.62 -3.96 -2.83
CA TRP A 52 13.59 -5.34 -2.40
C TRP A 52 13.70 -6.30 -3.58
N TRP A 53 12.97 -6.06 -4.68
CA TRP A 53 13.05 -6.90 -5.86
C TRP A 53 14.48 -7.01 -6.42
N GLN A 54 15.24 -5.91 -6.39
CA GLN A 54 16.65 -5.89 -6.82
C GLN A 54 17.60 -6.65 -5.89
N THR A 55 17.21 -6.95 -4.65
CA THR A 55 18.05 -7.72 -3.71
C THR A 55 17.69 -9.21 -3.66
N VAL A 56 16.50 -9.59 -4.15
CA VAL A 56 16.00 -10.97 -4.12
C VAL A 56 15.89 -11.63 -5.50
N CYS A 57 16.15 -10.89 -6.58
CA CYS A 57 16.23 -11.38 -7.97
C CYS A 57 17.59 -11.04 -8.55
#